data_AF-A0A661WD34-F1
#
_entry.id   AF-A0A661WD34-F1
#
_cell.length_a   1.000
_cell.length_b   1.000
_cell.length_c   1.000
_cell.angle_alpha   90.00
_cell.angle_beta   90.00
_cell.angle_gamma   90.00
#
_symmetry.space_group_name_H-M   'P 1'
#
loop_
_entity.id
_entity.type
_entity.pdbx_description
1 polymer ?
#
loop_
_entity_poly.entity_id
_entity_poly.type
_entity_poly.pdbx_seq_one_letter_code
_entity_poly.pdbx_strand_id
1 'polypeptide(L)'
;MLNPWVNYVTRSYSEIKASINLRLDTVVPELTDKSPSNLMQVLIDVWAGVGELLNYYIDTTARELFVPSARRFSSILKLAELAGYNGQAAVPANTYLIVNAIDGSGDPIAQPSNFTIGQGIQLTDTNGFVWTVDFETTLRKGTDSVKVSVSQYKELYDQNLGPTPGPILLPRDYAEGSLDITISGETWTRVNAFGYYGPLDKVFLTKLLSDGLVYLVFGDGVNGQVPTPGANVLATYRSTQGLTGNADINTIISWVIEPVPPEGTLTASNPQRAYGGVNIQGIEEVRQAIPISQRTLDRAVTKKDYEDTAILFPGIRAARVSFDCGPRIEIYCVGEGGGNPSQGLLDNAKTFIEEKSIVTLAIATLPSGESHVKGTVDITGRFRQTKATIETQVNDALEALYDPQSSKINQPVRMSDVIAAIDNAPSVDFLTLNSFYVEPYLRPSNLSTVLIYTIKVTKGLGYINWDIICTDATLGSEVFSLRRNGSNVGTVIADGVPVIAEEIEISISDATGVQVNDSWTFTVGPFMDDVILKDMSIPIILQTDETIVTPDFLLDIVETYIQS
;
A
#
# COMPACT_ATOMS: atom_id res chain seq x y z
N MET A 1 16.42 18.84 36.86
CA MET A 1 16.88 20.20 37.20
C MET A 1 15.88 21.19 36.62
N LEU A 2 15.07 21.83 37.45
CA LEU A 2 14.22 22.95 37.02
C LEU A 2 15.08 24.21 37.00
N ASN A 3 15.25 24.83 35.84
CA ASN A 3 15.88 26.14 35.74
C ASN A 3 14.91 27.17 36.35
N PRO A 4 15.26 27.85 37.46
CA PRO A 4 14.36 28.78 38.14
C PRO A 4 14.20 30.13 37.42
N TRP A 5 14.88 30.34 36.29
CA TRP A 5 14.95 31.64 35.60
C TRP A 5 14.08 31.75 34.35
N VAL A 6 13.71 30.62 33.74
CA VAL A 6 12.89 30.55 32.52
C VAL A 6 12.05 29.27 32.64
N ASN A 7 10.72 29.40 32.64
CA ASN A 7 9.84 28.22 32.60
C ASN A 7 10.07 27.50 31.27
N TYR A 8 9.87 26.18 31.19
CA TYR A 8 10.06 25.41 29.94
C TYR A 8 9.20 25.92 28.77
N VAL A 9 8.21 26.77 29.06
CA VAL A 9 7.25 27.35 28.10
C VAL A 9 7.65 28.75 27.60
N THR A 10 8.45 29.53 28.36
CA THR A 10 8.81 30.90 27.95
C THR A 10 9.93 30.85 26.93
N ARG A 11 9.60 31.06 25.66
CA ARG A 11 10.49 30.82 24.52
C ARG A 11 10.58 32.00 23.57
N SER A 12 9.53 32.81 23.49
CA SER A 12 9.48 33.94 22.57
C SER A 12 10.26 35.15 23.11
N TYR A 13 10.73 35.98 22.20
CA TYR A 13 11.38 37.25 22.54
C TYR A 13 10.57 38.10 23.54
N SER A 14 9.25 38.22 23.32
CA SER A 14 8.38 39.05 24.15
C SER A 14 8.25 38.50 25.57
N GLU A 15 8.13 37.19 25.73
CA GLU A 15 8.07 36.52 27.04
C GLU A 15 9.41 36.61 27.78
N ILE A 16 10.52 36.41 27.07
CA ILE A 16 11.86 36.53 27.64
C ILE A 16 12.08 37.97 28.13
N LYS A 17 11.80 38.97 27.29
CA LYS A 17 11.88 40.39 27.66
C LYS A 17 10.99 40.71 28.87
N ALA A 18 9.74 40.23 28.87
CA ALA A 18 8.81 40.47 29.97
C ALA A 18 9.32 39.86 31.28
N SER A 19 9.83 38.62 31.25
CA SER A 19 10.38 37.94 32.43
C SER A 19 11.62 38.66 32.99
N ILE A 20 12.52 39.14 32.13
CA ILE A 20 13.70 39.91 32.53
C ILE A 20 13.26 41.23 33.18
N ASN A 21 12.32 41.95 32.57
CA ASN A 21 11.81 43.21 33.10
C ASN A 21 11.10 43.04 34.45
N LEU A 22 10.30 41.98 34.62
CA LEU A 22 9.66 41.66 35.89
C LEU A 22 10.68 41.40 37.00
N ARG A 23 11.82 40.78 36.65
CA ARG A 23 12.89 40.55 37.61
C ARG A 23 13.72 41.80 37.89
N LEU A 24 13.97 42.64 36.89
CA LEU A 24 14.65 43.93 37.08
C LEU A 24 13.90 44.83 38.05
N ASP A 25 12.56 44.79 38.06
CA ASP A 25 11.75 45.52 39.05
C ASP A 25 12.06 45.14 40.50
N THR A 26 12.50 43.89 40.74
CA THR A 26 12.87 43.40 42.07
C THR A 26 14.35 43.59 42.40
N VAL A 27 15.24 43.46 41.41
CA VAL A 27 16.70 43.46 41.60
C VAL A 27 17.26 44.88 41.51
N VAL A 28 16.69 45.72 40.63
CA VAL A 28 17.13 47.09 40.36
C VAL A 28 15.91 48.01 40.28
N PRO A 29 15.22 48.28 41.40
CA PRO A 29 14.01 49.10 41.41
C PRO A 29 14.27 50.56 41.02
N GLU A 30 15.53 51.00 40.98
CA GLU A 30 15.94 52.34 40.56
C GLU A 30 15.80 52.57 39.05
N LEU A 31 15.75 51.50 38.25
CA LEU A 31 15.55 51.59 36.80
C LEU A 31 14.07 51.82 36.47
N THR A 32 13.64 53.07 36.48
CA THR A 32 12.24 53.47 36.25
C THR A 32 11.88 53.67 34.78
N ASP A 33 12.86 54.02 33.94
CA ASP A 33 12.65 54.27 32.51
C ASP A 33 12.69 52.96 31.71
N LYS A 34 11.52 52.54 31.22
CA LYS A 34 11.31 51.35 30.38
C LYS A 34 11.02 51.70 28.92
N SER A 35 11.35 52.92 28.49
CA SER A 35 11.14 53.33 27.11
C SER A 35 12.02 52.53 26.14
N PRO A 36 11.57 52.27 24.90
CA PRO A 36 12.39 51.58 23.88
C PRO A 36 13.70 52.30 23.54
N SER A 37 13.79 53.61 23.82
CA SER A 37 15.00 54.42 23.59
C SER A 37 16.06 54.27 24.68
N ASN A 38 15.71 53.65 25.82
CA ASN A 38 16.66 53.43 26.91
C ASN A 38 17.70 52.37 26.51
N LEU A 39 18.99 52.68 26.65
CA LEU A 39 20.09 51.79 26.28
C LEU A 39 20.01 50.42 26.98
N MET A 40 19.57 50.38 28.25
CA MET A 40 19.41 49.13 28.98
C MET A 40 18.30 48.27 28.38
N GLN A 41 17.19 48.89 27.96
CA GLN A 41 16.10 48.18 27.27
C GLN A 41 16.55 47.66 25.91
N VAL A 42 17.35 48.43 25.16
CA VAL A 42 17.95 47.96 23.89
C VAL A 42 18.86 46.76 24.11
N LEU A 43 19.68 46.74 25.17
CA LEU A 43 20.52 45.59 25.51
C LEU A 43 19.67 44.37 25.89
N ILE A 44 18.61 44.55 26.67
CA ILE A 44 17.66 43.48 27.01
C ILE A 44 17.03 42.93 25.73
N ASP A 45 16.70 43.78 24.76
CA ASP A 45 16.10 43.37 23.50
C ASP A 45 17.08 42.52 22.67
N VAL A 46 18.34 42.92 22.59
CA VAL A 46 19.39 42.12 21.93
C VAL A 46 19.54 40.76 22.60
N TRP A 47 19.62 40.71 23.93
CA TRP A 47 19.76 39.45 24.67
C TRP A 47 18.52 38.56 24.59
N ALA A 48 17.32 39.15 24.59
CA ALA A 48 16.08 38.42 24.39
C ALA A 48 16.01 37.80 22.99
N GLY A 49 16.44 38.52 21.96
CA GLY A 49 16.52 38.01 20.59
C GLY A 49 17.53 36.87 20.45
N VAL A 50 18.72 37.01 21.05
CA VAL A 50 19.71 35.93 21.11
C VAL A 50 19.16 34.72 21.87
N GLY A 51 18.44 34.96 22.97
CA GLY A 51 17.79 33.91 23.77
C GLY A 51 16.75 33.12 22.99
N GLU A 52 15.89 33.79 22.22
CA GLU A 52 14.91 33.15 21.33
C GLU A 52 15.60 32.28 20.27
N LEU A 53 16.66 32.80 19.63
CA LEU A 53 17.43 32.05 18.63
C LEU A 53 18.09 30.79 19.21
N LEU A 54 18.72 30.91 20.39
CA LEU A 54 19.33 29.76 21.06
C LEU A 54 18.28 28.72 21.49
N ASN A 55 17.14 29.18 22.02
CA ASN A 55 16.02 28.32 22.37
C ASN A 55 15.47 27.58 21.14
N TYR A 56 15.36 28.26 19.99
CA TYR A 56 14.98 27.62 18.73
C TYR A 56 15.91 26.46 18.37
N TYR A 57 17.24 26.64 18.48
CA TYR A 57 18.19 25.57 18.20
C TYR A 57 18.10 24.41 19.20
N ILE A 58 17.92 24.70 20.49
CA ILE A 58 17.75 23.67 21.52
C ILE A 58 16.47 22.87 21.29
N ASP A 59 15.33 23.55 21.09
CA ASP A 59 14.04 22.89 20.89
C ASP A 59 13.99 22.14 19.56
N THR A 60 14.66 22.65 18.52
CA THR A 60 14.83 21.93 17.25
C THR A 60 15.67 20.68 17.47
N THR A 61 16.79 20.77 18.18
CA THR A 61 17.64 19.60 18.46
C THR A 61 16.89 18.57 19.29
N ALA A 62 16.21 18.99 20.37
CA ALA A 62 15.44 18.11 21.25
C ALA A 62 14.31 17.38 20.50
N ARG A 63 13.66 18.07 19.56
CA ARG A 63 12.62 17.49 18.70
C ARG A 63 13.17 16.39 17.78
N GLU A 64 14.41 16.51 17.32
CA GLU A 64 15.06 15.53 16.46
C GLU A 64 15.60 14.30 17.20
N LEU A 65 15.61 14.30 18.55
CA LEU A 65 16.11 13.16 19.35
C LEU A 65 15.13 11.99 19.48
N PHE A 66 13.84 12.20 19.21
CA PHE A 66 12.82 11.17 19.43
C PHE A 66 12.05 10.86 18.14
N VAL A 67 11.81 9.56 17.91
CA VAL A 67 11.12 9.04 16.72
C VAL A 67 9.77 9.72 16.44
N PRO A 68 8.88 9.95 17.43
CA PRO A 68 7.58 10.57 17.16
C PRO A 68 7.66 12.05 16.78
N SER A 69 8.72 12.76 17.22
CA SER A 69 8.81 14.21 17.06
C SER A 69 9.76 14.65 15.95
N ALA A 70 10.70 13.79 15.55
CA ALA A 70 11.71 14.11 14.54
C ALA A 70 11.07 14.45 13.19
N ARG A 71 11.57 15.51 12.54
CA ARG A 71 11.07 16.01 11.26
C ARG A 71 12.10 15.90 10.15
N ARG A 72 13.39 15.76 10.46
CA ARG A 72 14.42 15.56 9.44
C ARG A 72 14.58 14.08 9.15
N PHE A 73 14.60 13.74 7.87
CA PHE A 73 14.80 12.37 7.42
C PHE A 73 16.14 11.79 7.89
N SER A 74 17.21 12.60 7.89
CA SER A 74 18.52 12.20 8.42
C SER A 74 18.51 11.84 9.92
N SER A 75 17.71 12.52 10.73
CA SER A 75 17.58 12.20 12.16
C SER A 75 16.84 10.88 12.35
N ILE A 76 15.74 10.69 11.62
CA ILE A 76 14.93 9.46 11.71
C ILE A 76 15.73 8.24 11.25
N LEU A 77 16.49 8.34 10.16
CA LEU A 77 17.35 7.22 9.72
C LEU A 77 18.43 6.85 10.74
N LYS A 78 19.01 7.84 11.43
CA LYS A 78 19.98 7.57 12.53
C LYS A 78 19.32 6.94 13.75
N LEU A 79 18.10 7.36 14.09
CA LEU A 79 17.33 6.74 15.16
C LEU A 79 16.87 5.33 14.79
N ALA A 80 16.53 5.10 13.53
CA ALA A 80 16.24 3.78 12.98
C ALA A 80 17.46 2.86 13.07
N GLU A 81 18.63 3.35 12.65
CA GLU A 81 19.90 2.62 12.75
C GLU A 81 20.24 2.27 14.20
N LEU A 82 20.01 3.19 15.14
CA LEU A 82 20.18 2.92 16.57
C LEU A 82 19.23 1.81 17.07
N ALA A 83 18.02 1.75 16.54
CA ALA A 83 17.08 0.66 16.80
C ALA A 83 17.44 -0.63 16.04
N GLY A 84 18.36 -0.61 15.09
CA GLY A 84 18.66 -1.75 14.22
C GLY A 84 17.66 -1.94 13.07
N TYR A 85 16.86 -0.92 12.76
CA TYR A 85 16.01 -0.88 11.56
C TYR A 85 16.74 -0.14 10.43
N ASN A 86 16.85 -0.78 9.28
CA ASN A 86 17.36 -0.14 8.06
C ASN A 86 16.16 0.29 7.19
N GLY A 87 16.18 1.54 6.72
CA GLY A 87 15.17 2.00 5.76
C GLY A 87 15.26 1.26 4.43
N GLN A 88 14.13 1.08 3.76
CA GLN A 88 14.03 0.35 2.50
C GLN A 88 14.11 1.30 1.29
N ALA A 89 14.72 0.84 0.21
CA ALA A 89 14.73 1.52 -1.08
C ALA A 89 13.39 1.32 -1.84
N ALA A 90 13.34 1.74 -3.11
CA ALA A 90 12.14 1.60 -3.93
C ALA A 90 11.82 0.13 -4.22
N VAL A 91 10.55 -0.19 -4.43
CA VAL A 91 10.04 -1.54 -4.68
C VAL A 91 9.28 -1.53 -5.99
N PRO A 92 9.49 -2.52 -6.88
CA PRO A 92 8.79 -2.57 -8.16
C PRO A 92 7.33 -2.97 -8.01
N ALA A 93 6.47 -2.37 -8.84
CA ALA A 93 5.11 -2.82 -9.02
C ALA A 93 5.09 -4.21 -9.67
N ASN A 94 4.06 -5.00 -9.37
CA ASN A 94 3.88 -6.33 -9.90
C ASN A 94 2.43 -6.58 -10.30
N THR A 95 2.27 -7.43 -11.32
CA THR A 95 0.96 -7.91 -11.76
C THR A 95 1.13 -9.19 -12.57
N TYR A 96 0.05 -9.73 -13.08
CA TYR A 96 0.09 -10.76 -14.10
C TYR A 96 -0.55 -10.26 -15.39
N LEU A 97 -0.06 -10.81 -16.49
CA LEU A 97 -0.64 -10.65 -17.81
C LEU A 97 -1.38 -11.92 -18.19
N ILE A 98 -2.47 -11.76 -18.92
CA ILE A 98 -3.03 -12.82 -19.75
C ILE A 98 -2.38 -12.64 -21.12
N VAL A 99 -1.59 -13.63 -21.52
CA VAL A 99 -0.97 -13.68 -22.85
C VAL A 99 -1.78 -14.62 -23.72
N ASN A 100 -2.33 -14.10 -24.81
CA ASN A 100 -3.14 -14.84 -25.77
C ASN A 100 -2.39 -15.00 -27.09
N ALA A 101 -2.37 -16.20 -27.64
CA ALA A 101 -1.98 -16.46 -29.01
C ALA A 101 -3.18 -16.23 -29.94
N ILE A 102 -2.99 -15.41 -30.95
CA ILE A 102 -4.00 -15.08 -31.96
C ILE A 102 -3.49 -15.37 -33.36
N ASP A 103 -4.40 -15.68 -34.29
CA ASP A 103 -4.08 -15.80 -35.70
C ASP A 103 -4.00 -14.42 -36.41
N GLY A 104 -3.75 -14.42 -37.72
CA GLY A 104 -3.68 -13.20 -38.52
C GLY A 104 -5.01 -12.43 -38.67
N SER A 105 -6.13 -13.03 -38.24
CA SER A 105 -7.46 -12.42 -38.19
C SER A 105 -7.81 -11.88 -36.80
N GLY A 106 -6.99 -12.16 -35.79
CA GLY A 106 -7.20 -11.75 -34.40
C GLY A 106 -7.98 -12.77 -33.56
N ASP A 107 -8.27 -13.95 -34.10
CA ASP A 107 -9.00 -15.00 -33.40
C ASP A 107 -8.05 -15.86 -32.55
N PRO A 108 -8.46 -16.34 -31.36
CA PRO A 108 -7.62 -17.19 -30.51
C PRO A 108 -7.17 -18.47 -31.23
N ILE A 109 -5.87 -18.78 -31.15
CA ILE A 109 -5.28 -19.97 -31.79
C ILE A 109 -4.56 -20.86 -30.77
N ALA A 110 -5.06 -22.09 -30.67
CA ALA A 110 -4.47 -23.12 -29.80
C ALA A 110 -3.10 -23.56 -30.34
N GLN A 111 -2.09 -23.59 -29.46
CA GLN A 111 -0.72 -23.87 -29.90
C GLN A 111 -0.49 -25.35 -30.25
N PRO A 112 0.20 -25.66 -31.38
CA PRO A 112 0.43 -27.04 -31.82
C PRO A 112 1.49 -27.79 -31.00
N SER A 113 2.33 -27.06 -30.24
CA SER A 113 3.36 -27.60 -29.34
C SER A 113 3.54 -26.69 -28.13
N ASN A 114 4.17 -27.19 -27.06
CA ASN A 114 4.48 -26.35 -25.90
C ASN A 114 5.43 -25.22 -26.31
N PHE A 115 5.09 -23.99 -25.95
CA PHE A 115 5.89 -22.80 -26.19
C PHE A 115 6.25 -22.14 -24.87
N THR A 116 7.49 -21.72 -24.73
CA THR A 116 8.01 -21.14 -23.50
C THR A 116 8.24 -19.65 -23.67
N ILE A 117 7.59 -18.85 -22.83
CA ILE A 117 7.90 -17.45 -22.61
C ILE A 117 9.01 -17.38 -21.57
N GLY A 118 10.21 -17.01 -22.01
CA GLY A 118 11.40 -16.95 -21.15
C GLY A 118 11.31 -15.87 -20.07
N GLN A 119 11.95 -16.12 -18.94
CA GLN A 119 12.22 -15.09 -17.93
C GLN A 119 13.06 -13.96 -18.56
N GLY A 120 12.81 -12.71 -18.14
CA GLY A 120 13.58 -11.57 -18.60
C GLY A 120 13.08 -10.93 -19.90
N ILE A 121 12.06 -11.51 -20.55
CA ILE A 121 11.39 -10.89 -21.70
C ILE A 121 10.66 -9.62 -21.24
N GLN A 122 10.67 -8.59 -22.09
CA GLN A 122 10.22 -7.25 -21.72
C GLN A 122 8.97 -6.81 -22.50
N LEU A 123 8.10 -6.10 -21.78
CA LEU A 123 6.94 -5.37 -22.30
C LEU A 123 7.05 -3.89 -21.91
N THR A 124 6.28 -3.05 -22.59
CA THR A 124 6.08 -1.64 -22.26
C THR A 124 4.61 -1.36 -22.03
N ASP A 125 4.34 -0.53 -21.03
CA ASP A 125 3.01 0.04 -20.82
C ASP A 125 2.76 1.27 -21.70
N THR A 126 1.55 1.83 -21.61
CA THR A 126 1.13 3.07 -22.29
C THR A 126 1.96 4.29 -21.90
N ASN A 127 2.61 4.29 -20.72
CA ASN A 127 3.49 5.34 -20.24
C ASN A 127 4.96 5.13 -20.68
N GLY A 128 5.26 4.01 -21.33
CA GLY A 128 6.60 3.65 -21.80
C GLY A 128 7.50 3.04 -20.72
N PHE A 129 6.97 2.66 -19.55
CA PHE A 129 7.75 1.95 -18.54
C PHE A 129 7.93 0.49 -18.92
N VAL A 130 9.10 -0.04 -18.59
CA VAL A 130 9.48 -1.42 -18.90
C VAL A 130 8.99 -2.36 -17.80
N TRP A 131 8.36 -3.45 -18.23
CA TRP A 131 7.88 -4.56 -17.44
C TRP A 131 8.64 -5.82 -17.87
N THR A 132 9.11 -6.60 -16.91
CA THR A 132 9.93 -7.79 -17.18
C THR A 132 9.23 -9.03 -16.64
N VAL A 133 9.23 -10.12 -17.43
CA VAL A 133 8.69 -11.42 -17.03
C VAL A 133 9.52 -12.03 -15.89
N ASP A 134 8.87 -12.34 -14.78
CA ASP A 134 9.53 -12.77 -13.54
C ASP A 134 9.99 -14.23 -13.59
N PHE A 135 9.21 -15.10 -14.23
CA PHE A 135 9.45 -16.54 -14.28
C PHE A 135 9.17 -17.09 -15.68
N GLU A 136 9.98 -18.07 -16.08
CA GLU A 136 9.73 -18.83 -17.29
C GLU A 136 8.35 -19.49 -17.23
N THR A 137 7.51 -19.23 -18.23
CA THR A 137 6.12 -19.68 -18.25
C THR A 137 5.83 -20.40 -19.57
N THR A 138 5.23 -21.59 -19.49
CA THR A 138 4.93 -22.42 -20.67
C THR A 138 3.48 -22.30 -21.08
N LEU A 139 3.24 -21.80 -22.29
CA LEU A 139 1.98 -21.95 -23.02
C LEU A 139 1.89 -23.39 -23.52
N ARG A 140 0.90 -24.13 -23.03
CA ARG A 140 0.81 -25.58 -23.28
C ARG A 140 0.24 -25.85 -24.67
N LYS A 141 0.58 -27.02 -25.22
CA LYS A 141 -0.07 -27.53 -26.42
C LYS A 141 -1.58 -27.61 -26.21
N GLY A 142 -2.35 -27.09 -27.17
CA GLY A 142 -3.81 -27.12 -27.16
C GLY A 142 -4.47 -25.99 -26.36
N THR A 143 -3.70 -25.10 -25.75
CA THR A 143 -4.20 -23.86 -25.13
C THR A 143 -3.83 -22.65 -25.98
N ASP A 144 -4.64 -21.60 -25.92
CA ASP A 144 -4.47 -20.32 -26.58
C ASP A 144 -3.98 -19.21 -25.64
N SER A 145 -4.16 -19.38 -24.33
CA SER A 145 -3.86 -18.36 -23.33
C SER A 145 -3.05 -18.89 -22.15
N VAL A 146 -2.26 -18.01 -21.53
CA VAL A 146 -1.50 -18.32 -20.31
C VAL A 146 -1.33 -17.10 -19.42
N LYS A 147 -1.36 -17.32 -18.10
CA LYS A 147 -1.07 -16.31 -17.09
C LYS A 147 0.43 -16.16 -16.88
N VAL A 148 0.99 -14.97 -17.04
CA VAL A 148 2.43 -14.68 -16.91
C VAL A 148 2.65 -13.63 -15.84
N SER A 149 3.54 -13.87 -14.87
CA SER A 149 3.91 -12.87 -13.85
C SER A 149 4.90 -11.86 -14.41
N VAL A 150 4.64 -10.58 -14.17
CA VAL A 150 5.51 -9.47 -14.60
C VAL A 150 5.71 -8.46 -13.47
N SER A 151 6.90 -7.88 -13.43
CA SER A 151 7.23 -6.81 -12.50
C SER A 151 7.86 -5.61 -13.22
N GLN A 152 7.61 -4.41 -12.69
CA GLN A 152 8.06 -3.13 -13.24
C GLN A 152 9.52 -2.90 -12.85
N TYR A 153 10.45 -3.46 -13.62
CA TYR A 153 11.87 -3.21 -13.45
C TYR A 153 12.67 -3.32 -14.74
N LYS A 154 13.83 -2.67 -14.74
CA LYS A 154 14.89 -2.80 -15.74
C LYS A 154 16.16 -3.34 -15.08
N GLU A 155 16.65 -4.48 -15.55
CA GLU A 155 17.91 -5.07 -15.09
C GLU A 155 19.11 -4.28 -15.65
N LEU A 156 20.06 -3.94 -14.77
CA LEU A 156 21.30 -3.25 -15.11
C LEU A 156 22.48 -4.16 -14.73
N TYR A 157 23.25 -4.58 -15.73
CA TYR A 157 24.35 -5.52 -15.55
C TYR A 157 25.71 -4.82 -15.45
N ASP A 158 26.62 -5.39 -14.67
CA ASP A 158 28.04 -5.01 -14.58
C ASP A 158 28.30 -3.50 -14.40
N GLN A 159 27.43 -2.83 -13.64
CA GLN A 159 27.57 -1.41 -13.33
C GLN A 159 28.78 -1.20 -12.44
N ASN A 160 29.73 -0.38 -12.89
CA ASN A 160 30.90 -0.04 -12.09
C ASN A 160 30.55 1.06 -11.08
N LEU A 161 30.47 0.69 -9.80
CA LEU A 161 30.15 1.61 -8.71
C LEU A 161 31.39 2.32 -8.12
N GLY A 162 32.59 1.98 -8.59
CA GLY A 162 33.86 2.60 -8.20
C GLY A 162 34.75 1.72 -7.30
N PRO A 163 35.92 2.24 -6.91
CA PRO A 163 36.92 1.49 -6.14
C PRO A 163 36.68 1.52 -4.63
N THR A 164 37.16 0.50 -3.94
CA THR A 164 37.26 0.46 -2.47
C THR A 164 38.62 0.99 -1.99
N PRO A 165 38.76 1.53 -0.76
CA PRO A 165 37.68 2.03 0.08
C PRO A 165 37.17 3.37 -0.46
N GLY A 166 35.85 3.51 -0.51
CA GLY A 166 35.17 4.73 -0.94
C GLY A 166 33.68 4.61 -0.67
N PRO A 167 32.93 5.72 -0.67
CA PRO A 167 31.48 5.65 -0.61
C PRO A 167 30.97 5.02 -1.91
N ILE A 168 30.43 3.81 -1.81
CA ILE A 168 29.81 3.10 -2.94
C ILE A 168 28.32 3.35 -2.86
N LEU A 169 27.80 4.09 -3.84
CA LEU A 169 26.43 4.60 -3.86
C LEU A 169 25.65 3.97 -5.00
N LEU A 170 24.39 3.66 -4.72
CA LEU A 170 23.37 3.28 -5.67
C LEU A 170 22.38 4.44 -5.87
N PRO A 171 21.82 4.56 -7.08
CA PRO A 171 20.84 5.60 -7.38
C PRO A 171 19.50 5.34 -6.68
N ARG A 172 18.63 6.36 -6.68
CA ARG A 172 17.33 6.33 -5.96
C ARG A 172 16.31 5.34 -6.55
N ASP A 173 16.48 5.00 -7.82
CA ASP A 173 15.65 4.04 -8.56
C ASP A 173 16.09 2.59 -8.32
N TYR A 174 17.09 2.34 -7.47
CA TYR A 174 17.46 1.00 -7.05
C TYR A 174 16.27 0.26 -6.42
N ALA A 175 15.95 -0.90 -6.97
CA ALA A 175 14.95 -1.81 -6.43
C ALA A 175 15.51 -2.58 -5.24
N GLU A 176 14.89 -2.42 -4.08
CA GLU A 176 15.28 -3.02 -2.82
C GLU A 176 15.50 -4.52 -2.97
N GLY A 177 16.65 -4.97 -2.48
CA GLY A 177 16.98 -6.38 -2.42
C GLY A 177 17.43 -7.03 -3.74
N SER A 178 17.52 -6.29 -4.84
CA SER A 178 17.97 -6.81 -6.15
C SER A 178 19.49 -6.76 -6.38
N LEU A 179 20.27 -6.30 -5.40
CA LEU A 179 21.70 -6.02 -5.59
C LEU A 179 22.53 -7.28 -5.44
N ASP A 180 23.24 -7.62 -6.51
CA ASP A 180 24.36 -8.56 -6.53
C ASP A 180 25.64 -7.80 -6.87
N ILE A 181 26.72 -8.03 -6.12
CA ILE A 181 28.01 -7.40 -6.39
C ILE A 181 29.13 -8.41 -6.56
N THR A 182 30.10 -8.03 -7.39
CA THR A 182 31.39 -8.71 -7.49
C THR A 182 32.54 -7.74 -7.26
N ILE A 183 33.57 -8.20 -6.55
CA ILE A 183 34.80 -7.45 -6.28
C ILE A 183 35.95 -8.35 -6.70
N SER A 184 36.77 -7.88 -7.66
CA SER A 184 37.85 -8.70 -8.24
C SER A 184 37.39 -10.06 -8.79
N GLY A 185 36.16 -10.15 -9.28
CA GLY A 185 35.56 -11.38 -9.81
C GLY A 185 34.98 -12.33 -8.76
N GLU A 186 35.01 -11.97 -7.48
CA GLU A 186 34.42 -12.75 -6.40
C GLU A 186 33.06 -12.17 -6.01
N THR A 187 32.06 -13.03 -5.84
CA THR A 187 30.71 -12.65 -5.41
C THR A 187 30.66 -12.34 -3.93
N TRP A 188 29.95 -11.28 -3.56
CA TRP A 188 29.65 -10.95 -2.16
C TRP A 188 28.17 -11.08 -1.91
N THR A 189 27.81 -11.50 -0.70
CA THR A 189 26.42 -11.74 -0.31
C THR A 189 25.86 -10.58 0.50
N ARG A 190 24.68 -10.08 0.13
CA ARG A 190 23.97 -9.08 0.92
C ARG A 190 23.41 -9.71 2.19
N VAL A 191 23.58 -9.05 3.33
CA VAL A 191 23.09 -9.51 4.63
C VAL A 191 22.38 -8.38 5.38
N ASN A 192 21.47 -8.74 6.29
CA ASN A 192 20.75 -7.76 7.12
C ASN A 192 21.57 -7.28 8.33
N ALA A 193 22.52 -8.11 8.79
CA ALA A 193 23.40 -7.79 9.91
C ALA A 193 24.71 -8.60 9.82
N PHE A 194 25.82 -8.02 10.30
CA PHE A 194 27.13 -8.68 10.31
C PHE A 194 27.32 -9.67 11.47
N GLY A 195 26.49 -9.63 12.52
CA GLY A 195 26.73 -10.37 13.77
C GLY A 195 26.78 -11.90 13.69
N TYR A 196 26.39 -12.48 12.54
CA TYR A 196 26.43 -13.92 12.30
C TYR A 196 27.61 -14.36 11.41
N TYR A 197 28.47 -13.43 10.99
CA TYR A 197 29.50 -13.66 9.98
C TYR A 197 30.90 -13.44 10.55
N GLY A 198 31.84 -14.25 10.10
CA GLY A 198 33.25 -14.19 10.48
C GLY A 198 34.09 -13.27 9.59
N PRO A 199 35.40 -13.15 9.89
CA PRO A 199 36.30 -12.19 9.24
C PRO A 199 36.65 -12.53 7.78
N LEU A 200 36.36 -13.75 7.33
CA LEU A 200 36.62 -14.22 5.96
C LEU A 200 35.34 -14.27 5.10
N ASP A 201 34.19 -13.98 5.69
CA ASP A 201 32.92 -14.04 4.99
C ASP A 201 32.76 -12.78 4.12
N LYS A 202 32.52 -13.00 2.82
CA LYS A 202 32.35 -11.93 1.82
C LYS A 202 30.93 -11.40 1.86
N VAL A 203 30.65 -10.59 2.88
CA VAL A 203 29.33 -10.04 3.13
C VAL A 203 29.32 -8.53 3.10
N PHE A 204 28.20 -7.95 2.68
CA PHE A 204 27.96 -6.53 2.69
C PHE A 204 26.51 -6.26 3.10
N LEU A 205 26.23 -5.02 3.52
CA LEU A 205 24.87 -4.56 3.78
C LEU A 205 24.61 -3.24 3.06
N THR A 206 23.34 -2.96 2.81
CA THR A 206 22.86 -1.72 2.21
C THR A 206 22.26 -0.84 3.30
N LYS A 207 22.50 0.47 3.21
CA LYS A 207 21.90 1.47 4.09
C LYS A 207 21.39 2.65 3.30
N LEU A 208 20.34 3.26 3.83
CA LEU A 208 19.73 4.44 3.24
C LEU A 208 20.40 5.72 3.75
N LEU A 209 20.69 6.65 2.85
CA LEU A 209 21.15 8.00 3.16
C LEU A 209 19.99 8.99 3.12
N SER A 210 20.20 10.13 3.78
CA SER A 210 19.19 11.19 3.88
C SER A 210 18.89 11.91 2.56
N ASP A 211 19.75 11.77 1.56
CA ASP A 211 19.54 12.26 0.20
C ASP A 211 18.83 11.21 -0.68
N GLY A 212 18.36 10.11 -0.10
CA GLY A 212 17.66 9.04 -0.79
C GLY A 212 18.55 8.09 -1.57
N LEU A 213 19.88 8.24 -1.49
CA LEU A 213 20.81 7.27 -2.07
C LEU A 213 20.97 6.07 -1.14
N VAL A 214 21.27 4.91 -1.73
CA VAL A 214 21.64 3.71 -0.96
C VAL A 214 23.16 3.60 -0.98
N TYR A 215 23.78 3.35 0.17
CA TYR A 215 25.22 3.13 0.25
C TYR A 215 25.55 1.75 0.79
N LEU A 216 26.64 1.17 0.30
CA LEU A 216 27.12 -0.13 0.73
C LEU A 216 28.05 0.02 1.94
N VAL A 217 27.90 -0.89 2.89
CA VAL A 217 28.80 -1.06 4.03
C VAL A 217 29.38 -2.46 3.98
N PHE A 218 30.69 -2.54 4.15
CA PHE A 218 31.44 -3.80 4.23
C PHE A 218 31.82 -4.11 5.68
N GLY A 219 32.27 -5.34 5.91
CA GLY A 219 32.76 -5.78 7.22
C GLY A 219 34.00 -5.01 7.67
N ASP A 220 34.30 -5.13 8.96
CA ASP A 220 35.44 -4.49 9.63
C ASP A 220 36.67 -5.42 9.75
N GLY A 221 36.60 -6.63 9.18
CA GLY A 221 37.64 -7.65 9.31
C GLY A 221 37.53 -8.47 10.61
N VAL A 222 36.51 -8.23 11.44
CA VAL A 222 36.08 -9.10 12.53
C VAL A 222 34.75 -9.75 12.17
N ASN A 223 33.76 -8.94 11.80
CA ASN A 223 32.46 -9.38 11.31
C ASN A 223 32.34 -9.01 9.83
N GLY A 224 32.62 -9.97 8.96
CA GLY A 224 32.73 -9.77 7.51
C GLY A 224 34.13 -9.31 7.05
N GLN A 225 34.48 -9.70 5.84
CA GLN A 225 35.75 -9.39 5.20
C GLN A 225 35.82 -7.91 4.78
N VAL A 226 37.00 -7.29 4.93
CA VAL A 226 37.29 -5.97 4.33
C VAL A 226 37.66 -6.18 2.86
N PRO A 227 37.01 -5.48 1.91
CA PRO A 227 37.32 -5.63 0.49
C PRO A 227 38.74 -5.17 0.16
N THR A 228 39.32 -5.78 -0.88
CA THR A 228 40.69 -5.48 -1.33
C THR A 228 40.81 -4.01 -1.75
N PRO A 229 41.68 -3.21 -1.10
CA PRO A 229 41.86 -1.81 -1.46
C PRO A 229 42.25 -1.63 -2.93
N GLY A 230 41.61 -0.67 -3.60
CA GLY A 230 41.77 -0.35 -5.02
C GLY A 230 40.94 -1.21 -5.97
N ALA A 231 40.25 -2.25 -5.48
CA ALA A 231 39.40 -3.09 -6.32
C ALA A 231 38.08 -2.37 -6.65
N ASN A 232 37.68 -2.42 -7.92
CA ASN A 232 36.39 -1.92 -8.37
C ASN A 232 35.27 -2.86 -7.95
N VAL A 233 34.14 -2.27 -7.56
CA VAL A 233 32.90 -2.98 -7.28
C VAL A 233 32.01 -2.92 -8.50
N LEU A 234 31.73 -4.10 -9.06
CA LEU A 234 30.76 -4.26 -10.14
C LEU A 234 29.44 -4.74 -9.54
N ALA A 235 28.34 -4.16 -9.99
CA ALA A 235 27.01 -4.46 -9.48
C ALA A 235 26.06 -4.82 -10.61
N THR A 236 25.25 -5.85 -10.37
CA THR A 236 24.04 -6.12 -11.13
C THR A 236 22.86 -5.84 -10.22
N TYR A 237 21.93 -5.01 -10.67
CA TYR A 237 20.77 -4.63 -9.89
C TYR A 237 19.60 -4.20 -10.79
N ARG A 238 18.41 -4.15 -10.20
CA ARG A 238 17.19 -3.71 -10.86
C ARG A 238 16.91 -2.24 -10.58
N SER A 239 16.52 -1.50 -11.60
CA SER A 239 15.97 -0.14 -11.51
C SER A 239 14.44 -0.19 -11.63
N THR A 240 13.72 0.59 -10.81
CA THR A 240 12.26 0.67 -10.77
C THR A 240 11.77 2.12 -10.68
N GLN A 241 10.53 2.36 -11.10
CA GLN A 241 9.82 3.64 -11.00
C GLN A 241 9.03 3.78 -9.68
N GLY A 242 9.10 2.77 -8.79
CA GLY A 242 8.44 2.80 -7.49
C GLY A 242 6.94 3.01 -7.61
N LEU A 243 6.41 4.00 -6.88
CA LEU A 243 4.96 4.31 -6.88
C LEU A 243 4.42 4.70 -8.26
N THR A 244 5.23 5.39 -9.07
CA THR A 244 4.84 5.78 -10.43
C THR A 244 4.83 4.61 -11.43
N GLY A 245 5.41 3.47 -11.03
CA GLY A 245 5.38 2.23 -11.81
C GLY A 245 4.09 1.41 -11.61
N ASN A 246 3.16 1.84 -10.75
CA ASN A 246 1.83 1.23 -10.69
C ASN A 246 1.06 1.57 -11.98
N ALA A 247 0.32 0.60 -12.51
CA ALA A 247 -0.30 0.70 -13.84
C ALA A 247 -1.77 0.28 -13.79
N ASP A 248 -2.63 0.97 -14.53
CA ASP A 248 -4.05 0.64 -14.58
C ASP A 248 -4.33 -0.60 -15.44
N ILE A 249 -5.58 -1.10 -15.38
CA ILE A 249 -6.03 -2.24 -16.16
C ILE A 249 -5.81 -2.02 -17.67
N ASN A 250 -5.40 -3.06 -18.40
CA ASN A 250 -5.18 -3.05 -19.85
C ASN A 250 -4.20 -1.98 -20.36
N THR A 251 -3.22 -1.58 -19.55
CA THR A 251 -2.17 -0.61 -19.95
C THR A 251 -0.86 -1.27 -20.37
N ILE A 252 -0.58 -2.50 -19.93
CA ILE A 252 0.63 -3.26 -20.29
C ILE A 252 0.34 -4.10 -21.52
N ILE A 253 0.67 -3.57 -22.71
CA ILE A 253 0.11 -4.09 -23.98
C ILE A 253 1.14 -4.40 -25.07
N SER A 254 2.36 -3.88 -25.01
CA SER A 254 3.32 -3.97 -26.12
C SER A 254 4.57 -4.74 -25.73
N TRP A 255 4.97 -5.72 -26.53
CA TRP A 255 6.26 -6.41 -26.37
C TRP A 255 7.40 -5.53 -26.87
N VAL A 256 8.50 -5.45 -26.12
CA VAL A 256 9.74 -4.83 -26.61
C VAL A 256 10.37 -5.69 -27.70
N ILE A 257 10.44 -7.00 -27.43
CA ILE A 257 10.78 -8.05 -28.38
C ILE A 257 9.74 -9.15 -28.19
N GLU A 258 8.87 -9.31 -29.17
CA GLU A 258 7.80 -10.30 -29.11
C GLU A 258 8.38 -11.72 -29.20
N PRO A 259 8.07 -12.61 -28.23
CA PRO A 259 8.36 -14.03 -28.36
C PRO A 259 7.59 -14.61 -29.54
N VAL A 260 8.25 -15.39 -30.40
CA VAL A 260 7.61 -15.96 -31.59
C VAL A 260 7.03 -17.34 -31.27
N PRO A 261 5.69 -17.48 -31.16
CA PRO A 261 5.07 -18.79 -30.96
C PRO A 261 5.13 -19.64 -32.24
N PRO A 262 4.94 -20.97 -32.16
CA PRO A 262 4.86 -21.85 -33.31
C PRO A 262 3.83 -21.43 -34.37
N GLU A 263 2.67 -20.91 -33.93
CA GLU A 263 1.63 -20.38 -34.80
C GLU A 263 1.03 -19.10 -34.20
N GLY A 264 0.75 -18.12 -35.06
CA GLY A 264 0.13 -16.84 -34.67
C GLY A 264 1.10 -15.80 -34.12
N THR A 265 0.54 -14.82 -33.41
CA THR A 265 1.25 -13.76 -32.66
C THR A 265 0.71 -13.69 -31.23
N LEU A 266 1.46 -13.08 -30.32
CA LEU A 266 1.08 -12.95 -28.92
C LEU A 266 0.54 -11.56 -28.62
N THR A 267 -0.64 -11.49 -28.04
CA THR A 267 -1.16 -10.29 -27.39
C THR A 267 -1.08 -10.44 -25.88
N ALA A 268 -0.87 -9.34 -25.17
CA ALA A 268 -0.81 -9.33 -23.72
C ALA A 268 -1.72 -8.23 -23.17
N SER A 269 -2.42 -8.55 -22.09
CA SER A 269 -3.19 -7.56 -21.32
C SER A 269 -3.11 -7.87 -19.83
N ASN A 270 -3.10 -6.84 -19.00
CA ASN A 270 -3.22 -6.99 -17.54
C ASN A 270 -4.70 -6.82 -17.15
N PRO A 271 -5.42 -7.89 -16.75
CA PRO A 271 -6.83 -7.80 -16.36
C PRO A 271 -7.02 -7.17 -14.97
N GLN A 272 -5.94 -6.88 -14.26
CA GLN A 272 -5.95 -6.20 -12.98
C GLN A 272 -4.92 -5.07 -12.98
N ARG A 273 -5.17 -4.03 -12.18
CA ARG A 273 -4.19 -2.96 -11.94
C ARG A 273 -2.92 -3.57 -11.33
N ALA A 274 -1.77 -3.00 -11.67
CA ALA A 274 -0.50 -3.37 -11.07
C ALA A 274 -0.28 -2.56 -9.79
N TYR A 275 0.06 -3.26 -8.71
CA TYR A 275 0.23 -2.72 -7.36
C TYR A 275 1.61 -3.09 -6.79
N GLY A 276 1.91 -2.60 -5.59
CA GLY A 276 3.14 -2.94 -4.87
C GLY A 276 4.34 -2.10 -5.25
N GLY A 277 4.20 -1.19 -6.22
CA GLY A 277 5.20 -0.17 -6.51
C GLY A 277 5.27 0.84 -5.36
N VAL A 278 6.42 0.94 -4.71
CA VAL A 278 6.65 1.86 -3.59
C VAL A 278 7.92 2.65 -3.85
N ASN A 279 7.90 3.93 -3.50
CA ASN A 279 9.11 4.73 -3.50
C ASN A 279 10.01 4.36 -2.31
N ILE A 280 11.17 4.99 -2.25
CA ILE A 280 12.00 4.99 -1.06
C ILE A 280 11.19 5.38 0.19
N GLN A 281 11.46 4.73 1.31
CA GLN A 281 10.65 4.95 2.50
C GLN A 281 10.66 6.40 2.99
N GLY A 282 9.46 6.92 3.26
CA GLY A 282 9.25 8.26 3.80
C GLY A 282 9.53 8.37 5.30
N ILE A 283 9.54 9.61 5.80
CA ILE A 283 9.67 9.92 7.25
C ILE A 283 8.61 9.19 8.08
N GLU A 284 7.35 9.24 7.64
CA GLU A 284 6.22 8.67 8.38
C GLU A 284 6.25 7.14 8.39
N GLU A 285 6.60 6.53 7.26
CA GLU A 285 6.75 5.08 7.13
C GLU A 285 7.85 4.55 8.05
N VAL A 286 9.04 5.17 8.03
CA VAL A 286 10.13 4.78 8.94
C VAL A 286 9.72 5.00 10.40
N ARG A 287 9.01 6.09 10.71
CA ARG A 287 8.50 6.36 12.07
C ARG A 287 7.57 5.24 12.56
N GLN A 288 6.75 4.67 11.68
CA GLN A 288 5.87 3.56 12.00
C GLN A 288 6.60 2.22 12.05
N ALA A 289 7.57 1.99 11.17
CA ALA A 289 8.32 0.74 11.06
C ALA A 289 9.28 0.50 12.23
N ILE A 290 9.92 1.54 12.77
CA ILE A 290 10.85 1.43 13.91
C ILE A 290 10.21 0.67 15.09
N PRO A 291 9.08 1.09 15.69
CA PRO A 291 8.50 0.39 16.83
C PRO A 291 8.00 -1.01 16.48
N ILE A 292 7.59 -1.25 15.23
CA ILE A 292 7.16 -2.58 14.75
C ILE A 292 8.35 -3.54 14.75
N SER A 293 9.49 -3.13 14.19
CA SER A 293 10.72 -3.93 14.17
C SER A 293 11.23 -4.30 15.58
N GLN A 294 11.10 -3.38 16.54
CA GLN A 294 11.49 -3.63 17.93
C GLN A 294 10.54 -4.59 18.65
N ARG A 295 9.26 -4.60 18.27
CA ARG A 295 8.27 -5.51 18.86
C ARG A 295 8.49 -6.94 18.38
N THR A 296 8.79 -7.14 17.10
CA THR A 296 8.98 -8.47 16.53
C THR A 296 10.38 -9.03 16.79
N LEU A 297 11.42 -8.19 16.96
CA LEU A 297 12.80 -8.64 17.14
C LEU A 297 13.24 -9.65 16.05
N ASP A 298 12.79 -9.42 14.81
CA ASP A 298 13.04 -10.27 13.64
C ASP A 298 12.45 -11.70 13.75
N ARG A 299 11.44 -11.92 14.63
CA ARG A 299 10.71 -13.19 14.76
C ARG A 299 9.20 -12.98 14.97
N ALA A 300 8.39 -13.85 14.39
CA ALA A 300 6.94 -13.84 14.55
C ALA A 300 6.49 -14.99 15.47
N VAL A 301 5.86 -14.65 16.60
CA VAL A 301 5.36 -15.64 17.58
C VAL A 301 3.88 -15.41 17.88
N THR A 302 3.51 -14.19 18.26
CA THR A 302 2.12 -13.83 18.57
C THR A 302 1.36 -13.46 17.30
N LYS A 303 0.02 -13.49 17.37
CA LYS A 303 -0.84 -13.03 16.27
C LYS A 303 -0.41 -11.65 15.74
N LYS A 304 -0.10 -10.73 16.66
CA LYS A 304 0.31 -9.37 16.32
C LYS A 304 1.67 -9.34 15.62
N ASP A 305 2.61 -10.19 16.04
CA ASP A 305 3.94 -10.24 15.41
C ASP A 305 3.85 -10.72 13.95
N TYR A 306 2.91 -11.62 13.63
CA TYR A 306 2.65 -12.02 12.24
C TYR A 306 2.06 -10.88 11.40
N GLU A 307 1.11 -10.13 11.94
CA GLU A 307 0.55 -8.93 11.28
C GLU A 307 1.65 -7.88 11.03
N ASP A 308 2.45 -7.62 12.06
CA ASP A 308 3.56 -6.68 12.04
C ASP A 308 4.67 -7.08 11.07
N THR A 309 5.05 -8.35 11.06
CA THR A 309 6.09 -8.87 10.17
C THR A 309 5.64 -8.78 8.71
N ALA A 310 4.34 -9.02 8.45
CA ALA A 310 3.78 -8.81 7.12
C ALA A 310 3.82 -7.33 6.71
N ILE A 311 3.52 -6.39 7.61
CA ILE A 311 3.60 -4.94 7.34
C ILE A 311 5.05 -4.46 7.12
N LEU A 312 6.04 -5.11 7.73
CA LEU A 312 7.45 -4.80 7.47
C LEU A 312 7.91 -5.23 6.07
N PHE A 313 7.17 -6.11 5.40
CA PHE A 313 7.49 -6.53 4.05
C PHE A 313 7.15 -5.40 3.06
N PRO A 314 8.11 -4.97 2.21
CA PRO A 314 7.86 -3.88 1.28
C PRO A 314 6.70 -4.20 0.32
N GLY A 315 5.81 -3.23 0.11
CA GLY A 315 4.62 -3.39 -0.73
C GLY A 315 3.38 -3.92 0.00
N ILE A 316 3.48 -4.33 1.27
CA ILE A 316 2.32 -4.61 2.12
C ILE A 316 2.10 -3.42 3.06
N ARG A 317 0.93 -2.80 2.91
CA ARG A 317 0.52 -1.65 3.71
C ARG A 317 -0.15 -2.08 5.02
N ALA A 318 -1.04 -3.07 4.92
CA ALA A 318 -1.81 -3.56 6.06
C ALA A 318 -1.93 -5.08 6.00
N ALA A 319 -1.90 -5.70 7.18
CA ALA A 319 -2.09 -7.13 7.31
C ALA A 319 -2.97 -7.46 8.52
N ARG A 320 -3.75 -8.53 8.42
CA ARG A 320 -4.55 -9.08 9.52
C ARG A 320 -4.52 -10.59 9.49
N VAL A 321 -4.36 -11.20 10.66
CA VAL A 321 -4.31 -12.66 10.78
C VAL A 321 -5.69 -13.22 11.12
N SER A 322 -6.11 -14.22 10.36
CA SER A 322 -7.14 -15.17 10.79
C SER A 322 -6.49 -16.46 11.28
N PHE A 323 -7.00 -16.97 12.39
CA PHE A 323 -6.54 -18.20 12.97
C PHE A 323 -7.72 -18.95 13.56
N ASP A 324 -8.11 -20.02 12.88
CA ASP A 324 -9.00 -21.04 13.41
C ASP A 324 -8.12 -22.23 13.79
N CYS A 325 -8.10 -22.55 15.08
CA CYS A 325 -7.26 -23.56 15.73
C CYS A 325 -6.63 -24.62 14.81
N GLY A 326 -5.31 -24.78 14.86
CA GLY A 326 -4.60 -25.77 14.05
C GLY A 326 -3.18 -25.31 13.73
N PRO A 327 -2.49 -26.00 12.83
CA PRO A 327 -1.15 -25.58 12.39
C PRO A 327 -1.19 -24.54 11.26
N ARG A 328 -2.35 -24.05 10.82
CA ARG A 328 -2.45 -23.12 9.68
C ARG A 328 -2.86 -21.73 10.15
N ILE A 329 -2.17 -20.70 9.65
CA ILE A 329 -2.54 -19.29 9.81
C ILE A 329 -2.77 -18.67 8.43
N GLU A 330 -3.74 -17.76 8.36
CA GLU A 330 -4.04 -17.00 7.15
C GLU A 330 -3.79 -15.53 7.40
N ILE A 331 -3.00 -14.90 6.54
CA ILE A 331 -2.60 -13.51 6.64
C ILE A 331 -3.21 -12.76 5.47
N TYR A 332 -4.24 -11.97 5.76
CA TYR A 332 -4.93 -11.14 4.80
C TYR A 332 -4.14 -9.85 4.62
N CYS A 333 -3.68 -9.59 3.40
CA CYS A 333 -2.78 -8.50 3.08
C CYS A 333 -3.47 -7.48 2.16
N VAL A 334 -3.17 -6.20 2.37
CA VAL A 334 -3.51 -5.10 1.46
C VAL A 334 -2.22 -4.54 0.89
N GLY A 335 -2.20 -4.31 -0.42
CA GLY A 335 -1.03 -3.78 -1.10
C GLY A 335 -0.84 -2.31 -0.77
N GLU A 336 0.39 -1.83 -0.92
CA GLU A 336 0.64 -0.40 -1.08
C GLU A 336 -0.08 0.09 -2.34
N GLY A 337 -0.88 1.15 -2.22
CA GLY A 337 -1.93 1.43 -3.20
C GLY A 337 -3.36 1.31 -2.65
N GLY A 338 -3.53 0.55 -1.55
CA GLY A 338 -4.84 0.30 -0.96
C GLY A 338 -5.67 -0.79 -1.63
N GLY A 339 -5.16 -1.43 -2.69
CA GLY A 339 -5.85 -2.49 -3.41
C GLY A 339 -5.41 -3.91 -3.04
N ASN A 340 -6.02 -4.89 -3.69
CA ASN A 340 -5.61 -6.29 -3.58
C ASN A 340 -4.18 -6.53 -4.10
N PRO A 341 -3.28 -7.09 -3.27
CA PRO A 341 -1.95 -7.52 -3.70
C PRO A 341 -2.00 -8.49 -4.88
N SER A 342 -1.01 -8.41 -5.78
CA SER A 342 -0.80 -9.46 -6.77
C SER A 342 -0.36 -10.77 -6.10
N GLN A 343 -0.59 -11.90 -6.78
CA GLN A 343 -0.16 -13.21 -6.25
C GLN A 343 1.35 -13.29 -6.04
N GLY A 344 2.15 -12.70 -6.93
CA GLY A 344 3.61 -12.67 -6.77
C GLY A 344 4.05 -11.89 -5.53
N LEU A 345 3.37 -10.79 -5.20
CA LEU A 345 3.63 -10.05 -3.96
C LEU A 345 3.31 -10.90 -2.73
N LEU A 346 2.17 -11.59 -2.74
CA LEU A 346 1.76 -12.49 -1.66
C LEU A 346 2.77 -13.63 -1.46
N ASP A 347 3.24 -14.26 -2.54
CA ASP A 347 4.20 -15.36 -2.46
C ASP A 347 5.57 -14.92 -1.91
N ASN A 348 6.05 -13.73 -2.29
CA ASN A 348 7.27 -13.16 -1.74
C ASN A 348 7.11 -12.78 -0.27
N ALA A 349 5.97 -12.16 0.08
CA ALA A 349 5.65 -11.83 1.47
C ALA A 349 5.56 -13.09 2.34
N LYS A 350 4.93 -14.15 1.83
CA LYS A 350 4.86 -15.46 2.49
C LYS A 350 6.25 -15.97 2.80
N THR A 351 7.15 -15.99 1.81
CA THR A 351 8.53 -16.44 2.00
C THR A 351 9.24 -15.63 3.09
N PHE A 352 9.11 -14.30 3.06
CA PHE A 352 9.70 -13.40 4.05
C PHE A 352 9.18 -13.64 5.48
N ILE A 353 7.89 -13.94 5.63
CA ILE A 353 7.26 -14.24 6.93
C ILE A 353 7.67 -15.64 7.40
N GLU A 354 7.72 -16.62 6.49
CA GLU A 354 8.11 -18.02 6.80
C GLU A 354 9.51 -18.09 7.40
N GLU A 355 10.47 -17.31 6.89
CA GLU A 355 11.84 -17.21 7.44
C GLU A 355 11.88 -16.76 8.91
N LYS A 356 10.87 -15.99 9.34
CA LYS A 356 10.77 -15.43 10.70
C LYS A 356 9.77 -16.17 11.57
N SER A 357 9.10 -17.17 11.02
CA SER A 357 8.02 -17.90 11.67
C SER A 357 8.50 -19.10 12.49
N ILE A 358 7.59 -19.65 13.29
CA ILE A 358 7.78 -20.94 13.96
C ILE A 358 7.58 -22.08 12.93
N VAL A 359 8.56 -22.98 12.84
CA VAL A 359 8.63 -24.09 11.86
C VAL A 359 7.37 -24.97 11.78
N THR A 360 6.58 -25.07 12.85
CA THR A 360 5.39 -25.93 12.92
C THR A 360 4.14 -25.34 12.29
N LEU A 361 4.17 -24.08 11.85
CA LEU A 361 3.01 -23.37 11.31
C LEU A 361 3.07 -23.28 9.78
N ALA A 362 1.99 -23.65 9.13
CA ALA A 362 1.75 -23.43 7.71
C ALA A 362 1.15 -22.03 7.51
N ILE A 363 1.79 -21.21 6.68
CA ILE A 363 1.39 -19.83 6.42
C ILE A 363 0.75 -19.73 5.05
N ALA A 364 -0.40 -19.06 4.99
CA ALA A 364 -1.02 -18.64 3.74
C ALA A 364 -1.20 -17.12 3.74
N THR A 365 -0.71 -16.45 2.71
CA THR A 365 -0.95 -15.03 2.46
C THR A 365 -2.06 -14.90 1.42
N LEU A 366 -3.12 -14.17 1.76
CA LEU A 366 -4.30 -14.00 0.93
C LEU A 366 -4.59 -12.51 0.71
N PRO A 367 -5.21 -12.12 -0.41
CA PRO A 367 -5.69 -10.77 -0.56
C PRO A 367 -6.83 -10.48 0.44
N SER A 368 -6.83 -9.28 1.00
CA SER A 368 -7.88 -8.82 1.91
C SER A 368 -9.25 -8.80 1.22
N GLY A 369 -9.32 -8.40 -0.06
CA GLY A 369 -10.57 -8.09 -0.72
C GLY A 369 -11.06 -6.69 -0.37
N GLU A 370 -11.94 -6.17 -1.21
CA GLU A 370 -12.51 -4.82 -1.10
C GLU A 370 -14.03 -4.95 -0.95
N SER A 371 -14.60 -4.22 -0.01
CA SER A 371 -16.04 -4.12 0.20
C SER A 371 -16.47 -2.68 0.00
N HIS A 372 -17.41 -2.47 -0.91
CA HIS A 372 -17.75 -1.12 -1.37
C HIS A 372 -18.88 -0.59 -0.51
N VAL A 373 -18.68 0.56 0.11
CA VAL A 373 -19.71 1.22 0.90
C VAL A 373 -20.62 1.95 -0.06
N LYS A 374 -21.89 1.51 -0.13
CA LYS A 374 -22.87 2.02 -1.08
C LYS A 374 -24.04 2.73 -0.42
N GLY A 375 -24.55 3.76 -1.10
CA GLY A 375 -25.71 4.49 -0.60
C GLY A 375 -26.30 5.48 -1.58
N THR A 376 -27.45 6.02 -1.20
CA THR A 376 -28.09 7.14 -1.90
C THR A 376 -28.41 8.22 -0.89
N VAL A 377 -28.07 9.47 -1.21
CA VAL A 377 -28.23 10.60 -0.30
C VAL A 377 -28.74 11.81 -1.06
N ASP A 378 -29.75 12.46 -0.47
CA ASP A 378 -30.24 13.75 -0.92
C ASP A 378 -29.50 14.85 -0.17
N ILE A 379 -28.87 15.77 -0.91
CA ILE A 379 -28.06 16.84 -0.32
C ILE A 379 -28.64 18.20 -0.69
N THR A 380 -28.80 19.05 0.33
CA THR A 380 -29.10 20.46 0.15
C THR A 380 -27.84 21.29 0.41
N GLY A 381 -27.41 22.03 -0.61
CA GLY A 381 -26.27 22.93 -0.52
C GLY A 381 -26.59 24.27 0.15
N ARG A 382 -25.58 24.90 0.73
CA ARG A 382 -25.67 26.27 1.25
C ARG A 382 -25.86 27.29 0.12
N PHE A 383 -26.35 28.47 0.51
CA PHE A 383 -26.56 29.58 -0.42
C PHE A 383 -25.30 29.90 -1.23
N ARG A 384 -25.47 30.09 -2.55
CA ARG A 384 -24.41 30.38 -3.55
C ARG A 384 -23.39 29.26 -3.80
N GLN A 385 -23.71 28.02 -3.46
CA GLN A 385 -22.92 26.86 -3.87
C GLN A 385 -23.49 26.27 -5.17
N THR A 386 -22.62 25.86 -6.09
CA THR A 386 -22.99 25.16 -7.31
C THR A 386 -22.98 23.66 -7.10
N LYS A 387 -23.86 22.94 -7.81
CA LYS A 387 -23.92 21.47 -7.80
C LYS A 387 -22.55 20.80 -7.90
N ALA A 388 -21.75 21.16 -8.90
CA ALA A 388 -20.42 20.58 -9.12
C ALA A 388 -19.44 20.76 -7.93
N THR A 389 -19.52 21.90 -7.22
CA THR A 389 -18.68 22.16 -6.05
C THR A 389 -19.10 21.28 -4.87
N ILE A 390 -20.41 21.09 -4.69
CA ILE A 390 -20.96 20.21 -3.67
C ILE A 390 -20.54 18.77 -3.97
N GLU A 391 -20.72 18.30 -5.20
CA GLU A 391 -20.32 16.94 -5.60
C GLU A 391 -18.83 16.69 -5.37
N THR A 392 -17.97 17.63 -5.78
CA THR A 392 -16.52 17.48 -5.60
C THR A 392 -16.17 17.41 -4.12
N GLN A 393 -16.62 18.36 -3.29
CA GLN A 393 -16.29 18.37 -1.86
C GLN A 393 -16.84 17.16 -1.10
N VAL A 394 -18.04 16.70 -1.46
CA VAL A 394 -18.66 15.54 -0.82
C VAL A 394 -17.93 14.27 -1.24
N ASN A 395 -17.59 14.11 -2.52
CA ASN A 395 -16.81 12.97 -2.99
C ASN A 395 -15.42 12.94 -2.35
N ASP A 396 -14.71 14.07 -2.32
CA ASP A 396 -13.40 14.19 -1.65
C ASP A 396 -13.49 13.81 -0.17
N ALA A 397 -14.56 14.23 0.52
CA ALA A 397 -14.77 13.92 1.94
C ALA A 397 -15.10 12.43 2.19
N LEU A 398 -15.90 11.82 1.30
CA LEU A 398 -16.25 10.41 1.37
C LEU A 398 -15.07 9.50 1.03
N GLU A 399 -14.32 9.86 -0.01
CA GLU A 399 -13.08 9.17 -0.39
C GLU A 399 -12.04 9.28 0.71
N ALA A 400 -11.86 10.44 1.34
CA ALA A 400 -10.95 10.59 2.48
C ALA A 400 -11.36 9.76 3.70
N LEU A 401 -12.66 9.47 3.90
CA LEU A 401 -13.15 8.67 5.03
C LEU A 401 -12.82 7.18 4.88
N TYR A 402 -12.96 6.64 3.67
CA TYR A 402 -12.69 5.24 3.33
C TYR A 402 -11.65 5.12 2.20
N ASP A 403 -10.57 5.90 2.33
CA ASP A 403 -9.45 5.90 1.39
C ASP A 403 -8.81 4.51 1.39
N PRO A 404 -8.66 3.84 0.24
CA PRO A 404 -7.97 2.56 0.12
C PRO A 404 -6.61 2.51 0.86
N GLN A 405 -5.87 3.62 0.89
CA GLN A 405 -4.57 3.75 1.56
C GLN A 405 -4.67 3.81 3.08
N SER A 406 -5.77 4.32 3.63
CA SER A 406 -5.91 4.52 5.07
C SER A 406 -6.85 3.50 5.73
N SER A 407 -7.75 2.91 4.96
CA SER A 407 -8.74 1.93 5.40
C SER A 407 -8.09 0.72 6.06
N LYS A 408 -8.67 0.26 7.17
CA LYS A 408 -8.19 -0.90 7.95
C LYS A 408 -9.00 -2.14 7.62
N ILE A 409 -8.33 -3.29 7.67
CA ILE A 409 -8.98 -4.58 7.48
C ILE A 409 -9.99 -4.83 8.61
N ASN A 410 -11.22 -5.20 8.25
CA ASN A 410 -12.39 -5.30 9.13
C ASN A 410 -12.70 -4.01 9.90
N GLN A 411 -12.46 -2.84 9.29
CA GLN A 411 -12.93 -1.57 9.84
C GLN A 411 -14.46 -1.57 9.87
N PRO A 412 -15.08 -1.21 11.01
CA PRO A 412 -16.52 -1.03 11.06
C PRO A 412 -16.91 0.18 10.21
N VAL A 413 -17.92 0.01 9.37
CA VAL A 413 -18.53 1.06 8.57
C VAL A 413 -19.71 1.61 9.35
N ARG A 414 -19.58 2.85 9.82
CA ARG A 414 -20.61 3.52 10.63
C ARG A 414 -21.39 4.49 9.77
N MET A 415 -22.72 4.41 9.87
CA MET A 415 -23.60 5.34 9.15
C MET A 415 -23.39 6.78 9.65
N SER A 416 -23.15 6.96 10.95
CA SER A 416 -22.86 8.27 11.55
C SER A 416 -21.62 8.93 10.98
N ASP A 417 -20.58 8.16 10.66
CA ASP A 417 -19.30 8.69 10.18
C ASP A 417 -19.44 9.18 8.75
N VAL A 418 -20.22 8.47 7.92
CA VAL A 418 -20.59 8.91 6.56
C VAL A 418 -21.41 10.19 6.61
N ILE A 419 -22.45 10.24 7.46
CA ILE A 419 -23.27 11.45 7.63
C ILE A 419 -22.39 12.62 8.09
N ALA A 420 -21.52 12.41 9.07
CA ALA A 420 -20.63 13.45 9.58
C ALA A 420 -19.60 13.92 8.54
N ALA A 421 -19.07 13.03 7.71
CA ALA A 421 -18.14 13.40 6.64
C ALA A 421 -18.82 14.33 5.61
N ILE A 422 -20.05 14.01 5.22
CA ILE A 422 -20.84 14.83 4.28
C ILE A 422 -21.26 16.16 4.94
N ASP A 423 -21.75 16.14 6.18
CA ASP A 423 -22.23 17.34 6.89
C ASP A 423 -21.10 18.34 7.22
N ASN A 424 -19.88 17.84 7.42
CA ASN A 424 -18.69 18.69 7.63
C ASN A 424 -18.20 19.37 6.34
N ALA A 425 -18.70 18.99 5.15
CA ALA A 425 -18.34 19.65 3.91
C ALA A 425 -18.82 21.12 3.92
N PRO A 426 -17.96 22.12 3.68
CA PRO A 426 -18.31 23.54 3.82
C PRO A 426 -19.53 23.98 3.01
N SER A 427 -19.79 23.32 1.88
CA SER A 427 -20.88 23.64 0.96
C SER A 427 -22.22 22.99 1.30
N VAL A 428 -22.29 22.09 2.28
CA VAL A 428 -23.51 21.36 2.67
C VAL A 428 -24.28 22.08 3.79
N ASP A 429 -25.60 22.12 3.69
CA ASP A 429 -26.49 22.68 4.72
C ASP A 429 -27.20 21.58 5.52
N PHE A 430 -27.84 20.64 4.82
CA PHE A 430 -28.38 19.41 5.41
C PHE A 430 -28.44 18.30 4.38
N LEU A 431 -28.56 17.05 4.86
CA LEU A 431 -28.63 15.86 4.03
C LEU A 431 -29.70 14.88 4.55
N THR A 432 -30.21 14.03 3.66
CA THR A 432 -31.08 12.90 4.00
C THR A 432 -30.53 11.64 3.35
N LEU A 433 -30.15 10.65 4.17
CA LEU A 433 -29.65 9.37 3.68
C LEU A 433 -30.84 8.45 3.37
N ASN A 434 -30.97 8.07 2.10
CA ASN A 434 -32.09 7.28 1.57
C ASN A 434 -31.77 5.77 1.56
N SER A 435 -30.53 5.40 1.26
CA SER A 435 -30.03 4.04 1.36
C SER A 435 -28.59 4.01 1.81
N PHE A 436 -28.23 2.95 2.54
CA PHE A 436 -26.90 2.71 3.05
C PHE A 436 -26.70 1.21 3.26
N TYR A 437 -25.69 0.65 2.63
CA TYR A 437 -25.30 -0.74 2.75
C TYR A 437 -23.83 -0.92 2.36
N VAL A 438 -23.29 -2.11 2.59
CA VAL A 438 -21.97 -2.47 2.10
C VAL A 438 -22.15 -3.62 1.12
N GLU A 439 -21.65 -3.44 -0.10
CA GLU A 439 -21.50 -4.53 -1.06
C GLU A 439 -20.37 -5.44 -0.58
N PRO A 440 -20.66 -6.72 -0.29
CA PRO A 440 -19.69 -7.61 0.33
C PRO A 440 -18.64 -8.11 -0.67
N TYR A 441 -17.48 -8.49 -0.16
CA TYR A 441 -16.45 -9.14 -0.96
C TYR A 441 -16.76 -10.64 -1.16
N LEU A 442 -16.78 -11.13 -2.40
CA LEU A 442 -16.97 -12.55 -2.72
C LEU A 442 -15.64 -13.28 -2.57
N ARG A 443 -15.46 -13.96 -1.44
CA ARG A 443 -14.22 -14.69 -1.16
C ARG A 443 -14.22 -16.05 -1.86
N PRO A 444 -13.25 -16.34 -2.76
CA PRO A 444 -13.13 -17.65 -3.37
C PRO A 444 -12.69 -18.70 -2.36
N SER A 445 -13.30 -19.89 -2.42
CA SER A 445 -13.00 -21.02 -1.52
C SER A 445 -11.93 -21.93 -2.12
N ASN A 446 -10.67 -21.73 -1.76
CA ASN A 446 -9.52 -22.50 -2.28
C ASN A 446 -9.32 -22.40 -3.81
N LEU A 447 -9.65 -21.25 -4.39
CA LEU A 447 -9.49 -20.94 -5.82
C LEU A 447 -8.72 -19.63 -5.99
N SER A 448 -8.02 -19.47 -7.13
CA SER A 448 -7.44 -18.20 -7.56
C SER A 448 -8.34 -17.44 -8.55
N THR A 449 -9.49 -18.01 -8.91
CA THR A 449 -10.44 -17.43 -9.88
C THR A 449 -11.30 -16.36 -9.21
N VAL A 450 -11.29 -15.15 -9.77
CA VAL A 450 -12.08 -14.01 -9.30
C VAL A 450 -13.26 -13.83 -10.24
N LEU A 451 -14.46 -13.67 -9.68
CA LEU A 451 -15.66 -13.32 -10.45
C LEU A 451 -15.76 -11.80 -10.59
N ILE A 452 -16.29 -11.33 -11.72
CA ILE A 452 -16.81 -9.96 -11.82
C ILE A 452 -18.30 -10.03 -11.49
N TYR A 453 -18.73 -9.29 -10.48
CA TYR A 453 -20.07 -9.36 -9.95
C TYR A 453 -20.57 -7.99 -9.47
N THR A 454 -21.89 -7.89 -9.30
CA THR A 454 -22.54 -6.79 -8.59
C THR A 454 -23.55 -7.37 -7.61
N ILE A 455 -23.51 -6.93 -6.36
CA ILE A 455 -24.46 -7.26 -5.31
C ILE A 455 -25.04 -5.98 -4.72
N LYS A 456 -26.34 -5.81 -4.89
CA LYS A 456 -27.11 -4.75 -4.25
C LYS A 456 -27.88 -5.32 -3.07
N VAL A 457 -27.66 -4.77 -1.89
CA VAL A 457 -28.44 -5.13 -0.70
C VAL A 457 -29.71 -4.30 -0.68
N THR A 458 -30.87 -4.95 -0.67
CA THR A 458 -32.18 -4.29 -0.81
C THR A 458 -32.93 -4.16 0.51
N LYS A 459 -32.73 -5.12 1.44
CA LYS A 459 -33.31 -5.11 2.79
C LYS A 459 -32.58 -6.10 3.70
N GLY A 460 -32.59 -5.87 5.01
CA GLY A 460 -32.08 -6.82 5.99
C GLY A 460 -31.76 -6.17 7.34
N LEU A 461 -32.02 -6.86 8.45
CA LEU A 461 -31.78 -6.37 9.82
C LEU A 461 -30.59 -7.04 10.51
N GLY A 462 -29.84 -7.90 9.81
CA GLY A 462 -28.74 -8.64 10.43
C GLY A 462 -27.86 -9.36 9.42
N TYR A 463 -26.85 -10.05 9.93
CA TYR A 463 -25.85 -10.75 9.11
C TYR A 463 -26.42 -12.06 8.55
N ILE A 464 -26.29 -12.24 7.24
CA ILE A 464 -26.72 -13.45 6.54
C ILE A 464 -25.55 -13.99 5.73
N ASN A 465 -25.25 -15.28 5.88
CA ASN A 465 -24.21 -15.94 5.10
C ASN A 465 -24.78 -16.47 3.79
N TRP A 466 -24.04 -16.21 2.72
CA TRP A 466 -24.36 -16.61 1.37
C TRP A 466 -23.20 -17.36 0.74
N ASP A 467 -23.55 -18.39 -0.02
CA ASP A 467 -22.62 -19.16 -0.84
C ASP A 467 -23.10 -19.16 -2.29
N ILE A 468 -22.16 -19.02 -3.21
CA ILE A 468 -22.38 -19.20 -4.65
C ILE A 468 -21.55 -20.39 -5.07
N ILE A 469 -22.16 -21.36 -5.74
CA ILE A 469 -21.48 -22.57 -6.22
C ILE A 469 -21.73 -22.73 -7.71
N CYS A 470 -20.67 -22.84 -8.50
CA CYS A 470 -20.80 -23.15 -9.92
C CYS A 470 -21.34 -24.58 -10.08
N THR A 471 -22.51 -24.69 -10.73
CA THR A 471 -23.17 -25.97 -11.04
C THR A 471 -22.98 -26.39 -12.49
N ASP A 472 -22.72 -25.44 -13.38
CA ASP A 472 -22.40 -25.66 -14.80
C ASP A 472 -21.36 -24.63 -15.23
N ALA A 473 -20.27 -25.10 -15.85
CA ALA A 473 -19.14 -24.28 -16.30
C ALA A 473 -19.03 -24.25 -17.83
N THR A 474 -20.16 -24.47 -18.53
CA THR A 474 -20.21 -24.33 -19.99
C THR A 474 -19.95 -22.88 -20.37
N LEU A 475 -18.86 -22.66 -21.12
CA LEU A 475 -18.37 -21.33 -21.51
C LEU A 475 -19.48 -20.47 -22.13
N GLY A 476 -19.76 -19.31 -21.55
CA GLY A 476 -20.78 -18.36 -22.02
C GLY A 476 -22.23 -18.72 -21.62
N SER A 477 -22.41 -19.71 -20.75
CA SER A 477 -23.69 -20.03 -20.11
C SER A 477 -23.50 -20.59 -18.71
N GLU A 478 -22.50 -20.11 -17.98
CA GLU A 478 -22.13 -20.61 -16.66
C GLU A 478 -23.30 -20.41 -15.69
N VAL A 479 -23.61 -21.46 -14.91
CA VAL A 479 -24.76 -21.50 -14.02
C VAL A 479 -24.31 -21.67 -12.58
N PHE A 480 -24.80 -20.80 -11.71
CA PHE A 480 -24.42 -20.73 -10.31
C PHE A 480 -25.62 -20.93 -9.38
N SER A 481 -25.52 -21.82 -8.41
CA SER A 481 -26.51 -21.97 -7.34
C SER A 481 -26.23 -20.96 -6.22
N LEU A 482 -27.25 -20.16 -5.86
CA LEU A 482 -27.22 -19.28 -4.71
C LEU A 482 -27.79 -19.97 -3.49
N ARG A 483 -27.01 -20.00 -2.40
CA ARG A 483 -27.42 -20.62 -1.14
C ARG A 483 -27.39 -19.59 -0.03
N ARG A 484 -28.47 -19.53 0.75
CA ARG A 484 -28.63 -18.70 1.94
C ARG A 484 -28.62 -19.59 3.17
N ASN A 485 -27.66 -19.37 4.07
CA ASN A 485 -27.46 -20.20 5.27
C ASN A 485 -27.49 -21.72 4.92
N GLY A 486 -26.86 -22.11 3.81
CA GLY A 486 -26.80 -23.48 3.29
C GLY A 486 -28.02 -23.97 2.48
N SER A 487 -29.14 -23.24 2.47
CA SER A 487 -30.34 -23.58 1.69
C SER A 487 -30.28 -22.94 0.29
N ASN A 488 -30.53 -23.71 -0.77
CA ASN A 488 -30.58 -23.15 -2.13
C ASN A 488 -31.83 -22.27 -2.30
N VAL A 489 -31.64 -21.03 -2.77
CA VAL A 489 -32.70 -20.01 -2.92
C VAL A 489 -32.93 -19.66 -4.38
N GLY A 490 -31.97 -19.94 -5.26
CA GLY A 490 -32.09 -19.60 -6.67
C GLY A 490 -30.84 -19.93 -7.46
N THR A 491 -30.88 -19.56 -8.74
CA THR A 491 -29.81 -19.82 -9.69
C THR A 491 -29.51 -18.55 -10.49
N VAL A 492 -28.25 -18.14 -10.55
CA VAL A 492 -27.75 -17.04 -11.38
C VAL A 492 -27.07 -17.62 -12.61
N ILE A 493 -27.26 -16.97 -13.76
CA ILE A 493 -26.57 -17.29 -15.00
C ILE A 493 -25.59 -16.13 -15.27
N ALA A 494 -24.33 -16.43 -15.61
CA ALA A 494 -23.36 -15.43 -16.01
C ALA A 494 -23.86 -14.64 -17.23
N ASP A 495 -23.62 -13.32 -17.24
CA ASP A 495 -24.16 -12.37 -18.23
C ASP A 495 -25.68 -12.40 -18.39
N GLY A 496 -26.36 -12.95 -17.39
CA GLY A 496 -27.81 -13.07 -17.33
C GLY A 496 -28.49 -11.89 -16.64
N VAL A 497 -29.81 -11.99 -16.53
CA VAL A 497 -30.62 -11.03 -15.76
C VAL A 497 -30.27 -11.15 -14.27
N PRO A 498 -30.14 -10.03 -13.54
CA PRO A 498 -29.92 -10.06 -12.09
C PRO A 498 -30.97 -10.91 -11.38
N VAL A 499 -30.52 -11.74 -10.45
CA VAL A 499 -31.40 -12.56 -9.63
C VAL A 499 -31.77 -11.77 -8.38
N ILE A 500 -33.05 -11.49 -8.25
CA ILE A 500 -33.61 -10.82 -7.08
C ILE A 500 -33.96 -11.90 -6.05
N ALA A 501 -33.11 -12.03 -5.05
CA ALA A 501 -33.45 -12.75 -3.83
C ALA A 501 -34.16 -11.80 -2.85
N GLU A 502 -34.53 -12.30 -1.69
CA GLU A 502 -35.25 -11.51 -0.71
C GLU A 502 -34.43 -10.29 -0.24
N GLU A 503 -33.16 -10.49 0.16
CA GLU A 503 -32.33 -9.43 0.74
C GLU A 503 -31.32 -8.81 -0.24
N ILE A 504 -31.06 -9.47 -1.37
CA ILE A 504 -30.04 -9.06 -2.34
C ILE A 504 -30.54 -9.19 -3.77
N GLU A 505 -30.01 -8.33 -4.62
CA GLU A 505 -30.03 -8.47 -6.08
C GLU A 505 -28.59 -8.73 -6.53
N ILE A 506 -28.36 -9.80 -7.28
CA ILE A 506 -27.02 -10.23 -7.70
C ILE A 506 -26.93 -10.47 -9.19
N SER A 507 -25.84 -10.02 -9.80
CA SER A 507 -25.45 -10.34 -11.17
C SER A 507 -23.98 -10.75 -11.23
N ILE A 508 -23.65 -11.66 -12.15
CA ILE A 508 -22.28 -12.08 -12.46
C ILE A 508 -22.02 -11.69 -13.91
N SER A 509 -21.00 -10.87 -14.15
CA SER A 509 -20.68 -10.27 -15.45
C SER A 509 -19.46 -10.88 -16.12
N ASP A 510 -18.68 -11.70 -15.40
CA ASP A 510 -17.64 -12.53 -15.99
C ASP A 510 -17.40 -13.75 -15.09
N ALA A 511 -17.40 -14.92 -15.71
CA ALA A 511 -17.18 -16.23 -15.10
C ALA A 511 -16.08 -17.03 -15.82
N THR A 512 -15.25 -16.37 -16.62
CA THR A 512 -14.23 -17.03 -17.42
C THR A 512 -13.24 -17.82 -16.54
N GLY A 513 -13.02 -19.09 -16.89
CA GLY A 513 -12.07 -19.97 -16.19
C GLY A 513 -12.63 -20.65 -14.92
N VAL A 514 -13.90 -20.41 -14.58
CA VAL A 514 -14.59 -21.10 -13.48
C VAL A 514 -14.76 -22.60 -13.81
N GLN A 515 -14.64 -23.45 -12.79
CA GLN A 515 -14.87 -24.89 -12.88
C GLN A 515 -16.11 -25.30 -12.06
N VAL A 516 -16.70 -26.45 -12.43
CA VAL A 516 -17.83 -27.00 -11.68
C VAL A 516 -17.40 -27.33 -10.24
N ASN A 517 -18.21 -26.90 -9.27
CA ASN A 517 -17.97 -26.92 -7.82
C ASN A 517 -17.03 -25.84 -7.27
N ASP A 518 -16.54 -24.92 -8.09
CA ASP A 518 -15.94 -23.69 -7.56
C ASP A 518 -16.98 -22.94 -6.73
N SER A 519 -16.57 -22.44 -5.56
CA SER A 519 -17.47 -21.76 -4.63
C SER A 519 -16.91 -20.47 -4.07
N TRP A 520 -17.81 -19.51 -3.87
CA TRP A 520 -17.54 -18.22 -3.25
C TRP A 520 -18.45 -18.02 -2.05
N THR A 521 -17.89 -17.52 -0.96
CA THR A 521 -18.62 -17.27 0.29
C THR A 521 -18.56 -15.81 0.64
N PHE A 522 -19.68 -15.26 1.11
CA PHE A 522 -19.75 -13.87 1.55
C PHE A 522 -20.83 -13.69 2.62
N THR A 523 -20.72 -12.60 3.38
CA THR A 523 -21.70 -12.25 4.42
C THR A 523 -22.31 -10.90 4.09
N VAL A 524 -23.64 -10.86 3.99
CA VAL A 524 -24.40 -9.62 3.79
C VAL A 524 -24.71 -9.02 5.16
N GLY A 525 -24.36 -7.74 5.34
CA GLY A 525 -24.67 -6.96 6.54
C GLY A 525 -26.10 -6.40 6.55
N PRO A 526 -26.51 -5.71 7.64
CA PRO A 526 -27.80 -5.03 7.70
C PRO A 526 -27.88 -3.86 6.70
N PHE A 527 -29.11 -3.54 6.27
CA PHE A 527 -29.43 -2.39 5.43
C PHE A 527 -29.84 -1.20 6.32
N MET A 528 -29.36 0.00 6.01
CA MET A 528 -29.61 1.23 6.78
C MET A 528 -29.19 1.14 8.26
N ASP A 529 -28.08 0.45 8.53
CA ASP A 529 -27.50 0.32 9.86
C ASP A 529 -25.98 0.14 9.76
N ASP A 530 -25.29 0.24 10.89
CA ASP A 530 -23.85 0.06 10.98
C ASP A 530 -23.41 -1.36 10.57
N VAL A 531 -22.37 -1.45 9.75
CA VAL A 531 -21.83 -2.73 9.26
C VAL A 531 -20.47 -2.99 9.86
N ILE A 532 -20.31 -4.14 10.51
CA ILE A 532 -19.04 -4.66 11.01
C ILE A 532 -18.58 -5.73 10.03
N LEU A 533 -17.53 -5.41 9.28
CA LEU A 533 -16.89 -6.34 8.38
C LEU A 533 -16.23 -7.48 9.17
N LYS A 534 -16.49 -8.71 8.72
CA LYS A 534 -15.99 -9.96 9.35
C LYS A 534 -15.29 -10.88 8.34
N ASP A 535 -15.34 -10.50 7.08
CA ASP A 535 -14.87 -11.20 5.90
C ASP A 535 -13.40 -10.91 5.58
N MET A 536 -12.70 -10.13 6.41
CA MET A 536 -11.29 -9.73 6.24
C MET A 536 -11.06 -8.80 5.04
N SER A 537 -12.07 -8.05 4.62
CA SER A 537 -11.98 -7.02 3.59
C SER A 537 -11.68 -5.63 4.17
N ILE A 538 -11.33 -4.70 3.29
CA ILE A 538 -11.29 -3.27 3.59
C ILE A 538 -12.54 -2.58 3.05
N PRO A 539 -13.15 -1.64 3.80
CA PRO A 539 -14.18 -0.79 3.26
C PRO A 539 -13.57 0.28 2.38
N ILE A 540 -14.15 0.49 1.19
CA ILE A 540 -13.74 1.55 0.26
C ILE A 540 -14.95 2.31 -0.28
N ILE A 541 -14.70 3.56 -0.67
CA ILE A 541 -15.60 4.35 -1.51
C ILE A 541 -14.76 4.84 -2.69
N LEU A 542 -15.13 4.44 -3.91
CA LEU A 542 -14.49 4.88 -5.14
C LEU A 542 -15.33 5.94 -5.85
N GLN A 543 -14.65 6.90 -6.47
CA GLN A 543 -15.27 7.83 -7.40
C GLN A 543 -15.63 7.07 -8.69
N THR A 544 -16.80 7.35 -9.27
CA THR A 544 -17.15 6.82 -10.59
C THR A 544 -16.22 7.35 -11.66
N ASP A 545 -15.39 6.48 -12.19
CA ASP A 545 -15.05 6.55 -13.61
C ASP A 545 -16.30 6.16 -14.41
N GLU A 546 -16.62 6.89 -15.48
CA GLU A 546 -17.76 6.65 -16.39
C GLU A 546 -17.81 5.23 -17.02
N THR A 547 -16.86 4.36 -16.68
CA THR A 547 -16.73 2.98 -17.14
C THR A 547 -17.25 1.93 -16.15
N ILE A 548 -17.63 2.30 -14.92
CA ILE A 548 -18.23 1.41 -13.92
C ILE A 548 -19.74 1.69 -13.84
N VAL A 549 -20.57 0.66 -14.03
CA VAL A 549 -22.01 0.78 -14.33
C VAL A 549 -22.86 1.32 -13.16
N THR A 550 -22.30 1.51 -11.96
CA THR A 550 -23.00 2.21 -10.85
C THR A 550 -22.01 2.85 -9.87
N PRO A 551 -22.18 4.13 -9.48
CA PRO A 551 -21.39 4.73 -8.40
C PRO A 551 -21.65 4.11 -7.05
N ASP A 552 -20.63 4.20 -6.19
CA ASP A 552 -20.73 3.78 -4.79
C ASP A 552 -21.74 4.66 -4.04
N PHE A 553 -21.80 5.97 -4.32
CA PHE A 553 -22.89 6.84 -3.88
C PHE A 553 -23.63 7.47 -5.05
N LEU A 554 -24.96 7.30 -5.10
CA LEU A 554 -25.81 8.13 -5.97
C LEU A 554 -26.22 9.39 -5.22
N LEU A 555 -25.74 10.53 -5.71
CA LEU A 555 -26.00 11.87 -5.18
C LEU A 555 -27.16 12.51 -5.93
N ASP A 556 -28.30 12.69 -5.27
CA ASP A 556 -29.40 13.50 -5.78
C ASP A 556 -29.35 14.88 -5.11
N ILE A 557 -28.82 15.87 -5.84
CA ILE A 557 -28.73 17.25 -5.36
C ILE A 557 -30.00 17.99 -5.75
N VAL A 558 -30.82 18.30 -4.75
CA VAL A 558 -32.02 19.11 -4.92
C VAL A 558 -31.60 20.58 -4.97
N GLU A 559 -31.49 21.15 -6.17
CA GLU A 559 -31.29 22.59 -6.35
C GLU A 559 -32.53 23.36 -5.86
N THR A 560 -32.57 23.67 -4.57
CA THR A 560 -33.49 24.68 -4.08
C THR A 560 -32.83 26.04 -4.29
N TYR A 561 -33.06 26.65 -5.45
CA TYR A 561 -32.79 28.07 -5.65
C TYR A 561 -33.64 28.84 -4.63
N ILE A 562 -33.07 29.17 -3.47
CA ILE A 562 -33.63 30.24 -2.64
C ILE A 562 -33.26 31.55 -3.35
N GLN A 563 -34.09 31.91 -4.33
CA GLN A 563 -34.22 33.30 -4.73
C GLN A 563 -34.84 34.05 -3.56
N SER A 564 -34.00 34.74 -2.79
CA SER A 564 -34.40 35.93 -2.03
C SER A 564 -33.22 36.89 -1.89
#